data_AF-A0A2V2WKX4-F1
#
_entry.id   AF-A0A2V2WKX4-F1
#
_cell.length_a   1.000
_cell.length_b   1.000
_cell.length_c   1.000
_cell.angle_alpha   90.00
_cell.angle_beta   90.00
_cell.angle_gamma   90.00
#
_symmetry.space_group_name_H-M   'P 1'
#
loop_
_entity.id
_entity.type
_entity.pdbx_description
1 polymer ?
#
loop_
_entity_poly.entity_id
_entity_poly.type
_entity_poly.pdbx_seq_one_letter_code
_entity_poly.pdbx_strand_id
1 'polypeptide(L)'
;MKLNDFLTRELGGRGIVDTNRDVLLDEFFRNPTKYIRDKGALNEIQASGHYLSMKRAVKGEVIFDEDIRKLCDKGVNNLPGWSLAAAEVKATVHNSTKHFLDAAAEEARNPTTTSAPEKLEGLYESVHNARRSHAVELPDGVERKKTGNGNGGA
;
A
#
# COMPACT_ATOMS: atom_id res chain seq x y z
N MET A 1 13.68 -11.25 -1.52
CA MET A 1 14.12 -12.13 -2.63
C MET A 1 15.23 -13.03 -2.10
N LYS A 2 15.36 -14.26 -2.60
CA LYS A 2 16.45 -15.17 -2.24
C LYS A 2 17.50 -15.30 -3.34
N LEU A 3 18.60 -15.99 -3.03
CA LEU A 3 19.72 -16.20 -3.92
C LEU A 3 19.32 -16.89 -5.22
N ASN A 4 18.62 -18.02 -5.18
CA ASN A 4 18.32 -18.77 -6.40
C ASN A 4 17.33 -18.01 -7.31
N ASP A 5 16.37 -17.26 -6.73
CA ASP A 5 15.50 -16.35 -7.48
C ASP A 5 16.33 -15.31 -8.26
N PHE A 6 17.29 -14.67 -7.58
CA PHE A 6 18.14 -13.62 -8.13
C PHE A 6 19.06 -14.17 -9.22
N LEU A 7 19.75 -15.28 -8.98
CA LEU A 7 20.64 -15.90 -9.95
C LEU A 7 19.86 -16.31 -11.21
N THR A 8 18.67 -16.90 -11.05
CA THR A 8 17.82 -17.31 -12.19
C THR A 8 17.34 -16.09 -12.98
N ARG A 9 16.75 -15.09 -12.31
CA ARG A 9 16.03 -13.99 -12.96
C ARG A 9 16.94 -12.90 -13.52
N GLU A 10 18.01 -12.55 -12.80
CA GLU A 10 18.86 -11.39 -13.11
C GLU A 10 20.21 -11.80 -13.74
N LEU A 11 20.61 -13.06 -13.61
CA LEU A 11 21.94 -13.55 -14.02
C LEU A 11 21.87 -14.79 -14.93
N GLY A 12 20.68 -15.15 -15.42
CA GLY A 12 20.47 -16.26 -16.36
C GLY A 12 20.84 -17.63 -15.79
N GLY A 13 20.73 -17.81 -14.48
CA GLY A 13 21.15 -19.01 -13.76
C GLY A 13 22.65 -19.14 -13.50
N ARG A 14 23.46 -18.12 -13.85
CA ARG A 14 24.91 -18.13 -13.60
C ARG A 14 25.20 -18.31 -12.11
N GLY A 15 26.11 -19.22 -11.78
CA GLY A 15 26.47 -19.55 -10.40
C GLY A 15 25.46 -20.42 -9.65
N ILE A 16 24.37 -20.88 -10.30
CA ILE A 16 23.53 -21.96 -9.76
C ILE A 16 24.27 -23.29 -9.90
N VAL A 17 24.27 -24.06 -8.82
CA VAL A 17 24.79 -25.43 -8.74
C VAL A 17 23.79 -26.23 -7.91
N ASP A 18 23.64 -27.54 -8.16
CA ASP A 18 22.68 -28.42 -7.47
C ASP A 18 22.81 -28.42 -5.93
N THR A 19 23.99 -28.04 -5.41
CA THR A 19 24.28 -27.95 -3.97
C THR A 19 24.10 -26.55 -3.37
N ASN A 20 23.65 -25.55 -4.16
CA ASN A 20 23.46 -24.19 -3.67
C ASN A 20 22.33 -24.14 -2.62
N ARG A 21 22.68 -23.70 -1.41
CA ARG A 21 21.69 -23.36 -0.40
C ARG A 21 21.00 -22.05 -0.78
N ASP A 22 19.69 -22.13 -0.98
CA ASP A 22 18.84 -20.98 -1.23
C ASP A 22 18.69 -20.14 0.05
N VAL A 23 19.33 -18.96 0.08
CA VAL A 23 19.43 -18.06 1.25
C VAL A 23 18.92 -16.65 0.92
N LEU A 24 18.69 -15.84 1.97
CA LEU A 24 18.37 -14.42 1.78
C LEU A 24 19.57 -13.67 1.16
N LEU A 25 19.27 -12.67 0.33
CA LEU A 25 20.31 -11.91 -0.36
C LEU A 25 21.22 -11.12 0.59
N ASP A 26 20.74 -10.66 1.74
CA ASP A 26 21.62 -10.03 2.76
C ASP A 26 22.66 -11.03 3.29
N GLU A 27 22.25 -12.26 3.61
CA GLU A 27 23.17 -13.33 4.05
C GLU A 27 24.20 -13.66 2.96
N PHE A 28 23.77 -13.70 1.69
CA PHE A 28 24.64 -13.89 0.55
C PHE A 28 25.65 -12.74 0.38
N PHE A 29 25.20 -11.48 0.35
CA PHE A 29 26.07 -10.32 0.12
C PHE A 29 27.08 -10.07 1.24
N ARG A 30 26.84 -10.58 2.45
CA ARG A 30 27.81 -10.59 3.56
C ARG A 30 29.00 -11.51 3.30
N ASN A 31 28.79 -12.68 2.68
CA ASN A 31 29.87 -13.63 2.39
C ASN A 31 29.56 -14.52 1.16
N PRO A 32 29.67 -13.99 -0.06
CA PRO A 32 29.18 -14.68 -1.26
C PRO A 32 29.99 -15.93 -1.64
N THR A 33 31.27 -16.00 -1.25
CA THR A 33 32.16 -17.17 -1.48
C THR A 33 31.73 -18.42 -0.69
N LYS A 34 30.92 -18.26 0.36
CA LYS A 34 30.30 -19.37 1.10
C LYS A 34 29.22 -20.09 0.28
N TYR A 35 28.58 -19.39 -0.66
CA TYR A 35 27.44 -19.90 -1.43
C TYR A 35 27.81 -20.24 -2.87
N ILE A 36 28.65 -19.41 -3.52
CA ILE A 36 29.15 -19.66 -4.87
C ILE A 36 30.63 -20.06 -4.76
N ARG A 37 30.90 -21.36 -4.93
CA ARG A 37 32.24 -21.95 -4.84
C ARG A 37 33.08 -21.73 -6.10
N ASP A 38 32.42 -21.64 -7.26
CA ASP A 38 33.06 -21.33 -8.52
C ASP A 38 33.51 -19.87 -8.52
N LYS A 39 34.83 -19.66 -8.50
CA LYS A 39 35.46 -18.34 -8.49
C LYS A 39 35.26 -17.58 -9.81
N GLY A 40 35.18 -18.30 -10.94
CA GLY A 40 34.92 -17.70 -12.25
C GLY A 40 33.50 -17.14 -12.30
N ALA A 41 32.51 -18.01 -12.02
CA ALA A 41 31.11 -17.59 -11.97
C ALA A 41 30.88 -16.46 -10.94
N LEU A 42 31.50 -16.54 -9.75
CA LEU A 42 31.38 -15.46 -8.75
C LEU A 42 31.99 -14.14 -9.23
N ASN A 43 33.15 -14.16 -9.89
CA ASN A 43 33.77 -12.94 -10.43
C ASN A 43 32.89 -12.30 -11.51
N GLU A 44 32.34 -13.10 -12.43
CA GLU A 44 31.42 -12.63 -13.48
C GLU A 44 30.14 -12.03 -12.88
N ILE A 45 29.58 -12.66 -11.84
CA ILE A 45 28.42 -12.15 -11.10
C ILE A 45 28.78 -10.81 -10.43
N GLN A 46 29.92 -10.72 -9.76
CA GLN A 46 30.36 -9.50 -9.07
C GLN A 46 30.68 -8.34 -10.02
N ALA A 47 31.10 -8.63 -11.25
CA ALA A 47 31.30 -7.65 -12.31
C ALA A 47 29.98 -7.15 -12.93
N SER A 48 28.85 -7.82 -12.69
CA SER A 48 27.55 -7.45 -13.27
C SER A 48 26.92 -6.21 -12.62
N GLY A 49 26.25 -5.39 -13.45
CA GLY A 49 25.42 -4.29 -12.97
C GLY A 49 24.26 -4.76 -12.07
N HIS A 50 23.68 -5.93 -12.35
CA HIS A 50 22.60 -6.53 -11.55
C HIS A 50 23.04 -6.82 -10.12
N TYR A 51 24.25 -7.35 -9.91
CA TYR A 51 24.81 -7.58 -8.57
C TYR A 51 25.02 -6.27 -7.81
N LEU A 52 25.56 -5.24 -8.45
CA LEU A 52 25.76 -3.93 -7.81
C LEU A 52 24.44 -3.25 -7.43
N SER A 53 23.45 -3.28 -8.33
CA SER A 53 22.11 -2.74 -8.07
C SER A 53 21.39 -3.50 -6.95
N MET A 54 21.39 -4.83 -6.99
CA MET A 54 20.73 -5.65 -5.98
C MET A 54 21.41 -5.54 -4.60
N LYS A 55 22.75 -5.48 -4.57
CA LYS A 55 23.50 -5.25 -3.32
C LYS A 55 23.21 -3.88 -2.70
N ARG A 56 22.97 -2.85 -3.51
CA ARG A 56 22.52 -1.53 -3.03
C ARG A 56 21.09 -1.57 -2.50
N ALA A 57 20.16 -2.19 -3.23
CA ALA A 57 18.77 -2.32 -2.82
C ALA A 57 18.63 -3.03 -1.47
N VAL A 58 19.21 -4.23 -1.34
CA VAL A 58 19.18 -5.04 -0.11
C VAL A 58 19.87 -4.32 1.05
N LYS A 59 20.99 -3.62 0.82
CA LYS A 59 21.61 -2.80 1.86
C LYS A 59 20.71 -1.63 2.30
N GLY A 60 19.98 -1.02 1.37
CA GLY A 60 18.97 0.00 1.68
C GLY A 60 17.84 -0.55 2.54
N GLU A 61 17.25 -1.69 2.17
CA GLU A 61 16.22 -2.38 2.95
C GLU A 61 16.67 -2.66 4.39
N VAL A 62 17.88 -3.19 4.58
CA VAL A 62 18.43 -3.49 5.93
C VAL A 62 18.67 -2.22 6.76
N ILE A 63 19.11 -1.11 6.14
CA ILE A 63 19.27 0.18 6.82
C ILE A 63 17.91 0.73 7.27
N PHE A 64 16.90 0.68 6.40
CA PHE A 64 15.55 1.13 6.75
C PHE A 64 14.92 0.25 7.84
N ASP A 65 15.05 -1.08 7.78
CA ASP A 65 14.56 -1.99 8.82
C ASP A 65 15.21 -1.72 10.19
N GLU A 66 16.53 -1.48 10.22
CA GLU A 66 17.23 -1.11 11.45
C GLU A 66 16.74 0.21 12.04
N ASP A 67 16.55 1.23 11.19
CA ASP A 67 16.05 2.54 11.61
C ASP A 67 14.58 2.48 12.06
N ILE A 68 13.73 1.70 11.37
CA ILE A 68 12.34 1.45 11.77
C ILE A 68 12.29 0.81 13.15
N ARG A 69 13.09 -0.24 13.41
CA ARG A 69 13.15 -0.88 14.74
C ARG A 69 13.56 0.10 15.83
N LYS A 70 14.61 0.89 15.61
CA LYS A 70 15.03 1.95 16.56
C LYS A 70 13.92 2.97 16.82
N LEU A 71 13.17 3.39 15.80
CA LEU A 71 12.08 4.34 15.95
C LEU A 71 10.91 3.75 16.71
N CYS A 72 10.52 2.50 16.43
CA CYS A 72 9.51 1.76 17.18
C CYS A 72 9.88 1.59 18.66
N ASP A 73 11.13 1.24 18.96
CA ASP A 73 11.66 1.13 20.34
C ASP A 73 11.62 2.48 21.11
N LYS A 74 11.52 3.61 20.38
CA LYS A 74 11.35 4.97 20.94
C LYS A 74 9.91 5.49 20.82
N GLY A 75 8.95 4.66 20.41
CA GLY A 75 7.54 5.02 20.24
C GLY A 75 7.24 5.89 19.02
N VAL A 76 8.21 6.13 18.14
CA VAL A 76 8.06 6.94 16.93
C VAL A 76 7.47 6.09 15.80
N ASN A 77 6.17 5.80 15.92
CA ASN A 77 5.45 4.87 15.05
C ASN A 77 4.69 5.56 13.89
N ASN A 78 4.76 6.89 13.79
CA ASN A 78 4.08 7.66 12.73
C ASN A 78 4.76 9.01 12.48
N LEU A 79 4.33 9.69 11.42
CA LEU A 79 4.94 10.92 10.92
C LEU A 79 4.77 12.15 11.84
N PRO A 80 3.64 12.35 12.55
CA PRO A 80 3.57 13.31 13.67
C PRO A 80 4.55 12.97 14.80
N GLY A 81 4.70 11.68 15.13
CA GLY A 81 5.70 11.20 16.10
C GLY A 81 7.12 11.53 15.66
N TRP A 82 7.43 11.40 14.37
CA TRP A 82 8.73 11.84 13.81
C TRP A 82 8.89 13.37 13.91
N SER A 83 7.85 14.14 13.57
CA SER A 83 7.87 15.61 13.73
C SER A 83 8.21 16.04 15.16
N LEU A 84 7.63 15.36 16.16
CA LEU A 84 7.78 15.67 17.58
C LEU A 84 8.96 14.94 18.27
N ALA A 85 9.66 14.05 17.57
CA ALA A 85 10.74 13.25 18.14
C ALA A 85 11.91 14.13 18.61
N ALA A 86 12.43 13.83 19.81
CA ALA A 86 13.60 14.50 20.37
C ALA A 86 14.83 14.35 19.44
N ALA A 87 15.71 15.35 19.45
CA ALA A 87 16.90 15.39 18.61
C ALA A 87 17.80 14.14 18.79
N GLU A 88 17.88 13.60 20.01
CA GLU A 88 18.60 12.35 20.32
C GLU A 88 18.00 11.14 19.60
N VAL A 89 16.66 11.00 19.55
CA VAL A 89 15.98 9.94 18.81
C VAL A 89 16.26 10.09 17.31
N LYS A 90 16.12 11.32 16.77
CA LYS A 90 16.47 11.63 15.38
C LYS A 90 17.95 11.40 15.08
N ALA A 91 18.85 11.47 16.07
CA ALA A 91 20.26 11.19 15.88
C ALA A 91 20.55 9.71 15.59
N THR A 92 19.78 8.77 16.17
CA THR A 92 20.00 7.30 16.05
C THR A 92 19.77 6.69 14.66
N VAL A 93 19.05 7.43 13.81
CA VAL A 93 18.58 7.03 12.47
C VAL A 93 19.61 7.38 11.40
N HIS A 94 19.68 6.66 10.27
CA HIS A 94 20.57 7.00 9.16
C HIS A 94 20.11 8.24 8.41
N ASN A 95 21.07 9.03 7.90
CA ASN A 95 20.80 10.30 7.25
C ASN A 95 19.83 10.21 6.04
N SER A 96 19.88 9.11 5.29
CA SER A 96 18.92 8.81 4.22
C SER A 96 17.47 8.78 4.74
N THR A 97 17.23 8.06 5.82
CA THR A 97 15.93 7.90 6.46
C THR A 97 15.44 9.22 7.04
N LYS A 98 16.32 10.03 7.64
CA LYS A 98 15.97 11.39 8.10
C LYS A 98 15.45 12.25 6.95
N HIS A 99 16.20 12.33 5.85
CA HIS A 99 15.78 13.11 4.68
C HIS A 99 14.42 12.67 4.12
N PHE A 100 14.13 11.37 4.06
CA PHE A 100 12.81 10.88 3.65
C PHE A 100 11.70 11.24 4.65
N LEU A 101 11.92 11.05 5.95
CA LEU A 101 10.92 11.34 6.99
C LEU A 101 10.67 12.84 7.17
N ASP A 102 11.71 13.68 7.07
CA ASP A 102 11.59 15.13 7.10
C ASP A 102 10.86 15.64 5.85
N ALA A 103 11.20 15.16 4.64
CA ALA A 103 10.49 15.52 3.42
C ALA A 103 9.01 15.10 3.45
N ALA A 104 8.72 13.89 3.93
CA ALA A 104 7.33 13.43 4.10
C ALA A 104 6.59 14.26 5.17
N ALA A 105 7.25 14.62 6.28
CA ALA A 105 6.65 15.41 7.34
C ALA A 105 6.32 16.85 6.91
N GLU A 106 7.15 17.46 6.07
CA GLU A 106 6.84 18.76 5.45
C GLU A 106 5.69 18.64 4.44
N GLU A 107 5.66 17.58 3.61
CA GLU A 107 4.54 17.35 2.69
C GLU A 107 3.21 17.15 3.45
N ALA A 108 3.22 16.38 4.52
CA ALA A 108 2.04 16.16 5.36
C ALA A 108 1.58 17.41 6.15
N ARG A 109 2.39 18.47 6.21
CA ARG A 109 2.02 19.77 6.79
C ARG A 109 1.35 20.70 5.79
N ASN A 110 1.45 20.41 4.48
CA ASN A 110 0.81 21.19 3.44
C ASN A 110 -0.63 20.71 3.23
N PRO A 111 -1.68 21.46 3.65
CA PRO A 111 -3.07 21.14 3.32
C PRO A 111 -3.39 21.36 1.82
N THR A 112 -2.37 21.66 1.00
CA THR A 112 -2.48 22.22 -0.35
C THR A 112 -2.90 21.22 -1.43
N THR A 113 -3.23 19.97 -1.06
CA THR A 113 -4.29 19.27 -1.81
C THR A 113 -5.63 19.88 -1.38
N THR A 114 -5.84 21.10 -1.87
CA THR A 114 -7.18 21.68 -1.98
C THR A 114 -7.94 20.79 -2.94
N SER A 115 -8.57 19.75 -2.40
CA SER A 115 -9.82 19.25 -2.94
C SER A 115 -10.85 20.38 -2.79
N ALA A 116 -10.73 21.37 -3.69
CA ALA A 116 -11.94 21.96 -4.24
C ALA A 116 -12.83 20.75 -4.57
N PRO A 117 -14.05 20.65 -4.01
CA PRO A 117 -14.93 19.59 -4.40
C PRO A 117 -15.06 19.73 -5.91
N GLU A 118 -14.56 18.75 -6.67
CA GLU A 118 -14.90 18.64 -8.07
C GLU A 118 -16.41 18.54 -8.07
N LYS A 119 -17.06 19.65 -8.40
CA LYS A 119 -18.48 19.66 -8.65
C LYS A 119 -18.66 18.76 -9.86
N LEU A 120 -19.02 17.51 -9.61
CA LEU A 120 -19.53 16.58 -10.60
C LEU A 120 -20.93 17.07 -11.01
N GLU A 121 -20.93 18.24 -11.65
CA GLU A 121 -22.05 19.01 -12.17
C GLU A 121 -22.67 18.19 -13.32
N GLY A 122 -23.47 17.18 -12.95
CA GLY A 122 -24.12 16.26 -13.88
C GLY A 122 -24.27 14.80 -13.40
N LEU A 123 -23.59 14.34 -12.34
CA LEU A 123 -23.67 12.91 -11.96
C LEU A 123 -24.91 12.55 -11.12
N TYR A 124 -25.54 13.54 -10.46
CA TYR A 124 -26.63 13.32 -9.50
C TYR A 124 -27.98 12.95 -10.14
N GLU A 125 -28.20 13.25 -11.43
CA GLU A 125 -29.45 12.94 -12.14
C GLU A 125 -29.65 11.43 -12.40
N SER A 126 -28.58 10.63 -12.39
CA SER A 126 -28.64 9.21 -12.77
C SER A 126 -29.24 8.29 -11.68
N VAL A 127 -29.19 8.69 -10.41
CA VAL A 127 -29.59 7.86 -9.26
C VAL A 127 -31.12 7.77 -9.10
N HIS A 128 -31.87 8.74 -9.64
CA HIS A 128 -33.33 8.76 -9.50
C HIS A 128 -34.10 7.87 -10.50
N ASN A 129 -33.44 7.30 -11.51
CA ASN A 129 -34.12 6.49 -12.53
C ASN A 129 -34.19 4.98 -12.21
N ALA A 130 -33.72 4.56 -11.03
CA ALA A 130 -33.72 3.16 -10.61
C ALA A 130 -34.92 2.79 -9.70
N ARG A 131 -36.06 2.50 -10.32
CA ARG A 131 -37.21 1.72 -9.80
C ARG A 131 -37.75 2.06 -8.39
N ARG A 132 -38.91 2.71 -8.34
CA ARG A 132 -40.03 2.26 -7.48
C ARG A 132 -41.09 1.59 -8.35
N SER A 133 -41.18 0.26 -8.27
CA SER A 133 -42.15 -0.56 -9.00
C SER A 133 -42.97 -1.39 -8.01
N HIS A 134 -43.85 -0.74 -7.25
CA HIS A 134 -44.92 -1.34 -6.42
C HIS A 134 -45.78 -0.18 -5.86
N ALA A 135 -47.12 -0.21 -5.79
CA ALA A 135 -48.10 -1.17 -6.30
C ALA A 135 -49.18 -0.43 -7.11
N VAL A 136 -49.86 -1.13 -8.03
CA VAL A 136 -51.11 -0.65 -8.63
C VAL A 136 -52.25 -1.18 -7.78
N GLU A 137 -52.98 -0.30 -7.10
CA GLU A 137 -54.27 -0.65 -6.51
C GLU A 137 -55.35 -0.59 -7.59
N LEU A 138 -56.20 -1.62 -7.62
CA LEU A 138 -57.31 -1.77 -8.56
C LEU A 138 -58.49 -0.88 -8.14
N PRO A 139 -59.36 -0.46 -9.08
CA PRO A 139 -60.49 0.41 -8.77
C PRO A 139 -61.58 -0.37 -8.04
N ASP A 140 -61.83 -0.02 -6.78
CA ASP A 140 -62.82 -0.74 -5.97
C ASP A 140 -64.26 -0.36 -6.34
N GLY A 141 -64.93 -1.30 -6.98
CA GLY A 141 -66.30 -1.72 -6.69
C GLY A 141 -67.38 -0.65 -6.50
N VAL A 142 -68.19 -0.43 -7.54
CA VAL A 142 -69.53 0.16 -7.38
C VAL A 142 -70.43 -0.81 -6.62
N GLU A 143 -70.77 -0.52 -5.37
CA GLU A 143 -71.89 -1.16 -4.67
C GLU A 143 -73.15 -0.27 -4.63
N ARG A 144 -74.31 -0.92 -4.72
CA ARG A 144 -75.60 -0.27 -5.02
C ARG A 144 -76.52 -0.15 -3.78
N LYS A 145 -77.16 1.01 -3.68
CA LYS A 145 -78.45 1.37 -3.03
C LYS A 145 -79.14 0.39 -2.04
N LYS A 146 -79.69 1.00 -0.98
CA LYS A 146 -80.90 0.56 -0.24
C LYS A 146 -81.72 1.81 0.15
N THR A 147 -82.84 2.15 -0.51
CA THR A 147 -84.22 1.97 0.01
C THR A 147 -84.33 2.15 1.55
N GLY A 148 -84.69 3.33 2.10
CA GLY A 148 -86.07 3.85 2.29
C GLY A 148 -86.25 4.39 3.74
N ASN A 149 -87.35 5.01 4.21
CA ASN A 149 -88.55 5.55 3.55
C ASN A 149 -89.45 6.40 4.53
N GLY A 150 -89.63 7.72 4.27
CA GLY A 150 -90.94 8.41 4.45
C GLY A 150 -91.18 9.34 5.66
N ASN A 151 -91.92 10.43 5.39
CA ASN A 151 -92.67 11.38 6.27
C ASN A 151 -91.93 12.08 7.44
N GLY A 152 -92.26 13.31 7.85
CA GLY A 152 -93.21 14.31 7.32
C GLY A 152 -93.71 15.28 8.41
N GLY A 153 -93.80 16.59 8.10
CA GLY A 153 -94.60 17.59 8.84
C GLY A 153 -93.92 18.40 9.94
N ALA A 154 -93.71 19.69 9.67
CA ALA A 154 -94.29 20.81 10.43
C ALA A 154 -94.32 22.05 9.52
#